data_AF-A0A1C6JZ97-F1
#
_entry.id   AF-A0A1C6JZ97-F1
#
_cell.length_a   1.000
_cell.length_b   1.000
_cell.length_c   1.000
_cell.angle_alpha   90.00
_cell.angle_beta   90.00
_cell.angle_gamma   90.00
#
_symmetry.space_group_name_H-M   'P 1'
#
loop_
_entity.id
_entity.type
_entity.pdbx_description
1 polymer ?
#
loop_
_entity_poly.entity_id
_entity_poly.type
_entity_poly.pdbx_seq_one_letter_code
_entity_poly.pdbx_strand_id
1 'polypeptide(L)'
;MKIVTLKNLIPDPTMATGWNRTAITERSYEGGQSVKLEGTASTREVLCQTTGTIPLEPSHIYYVRVYGYQETKTSCTVGFYWPIAEPYIREGIPTGPAGRWNLYSGINNRKSFTAGSYPFRLDFNNNYNPGVMYFDAPMLIDLTSTFGAGKEPAQIWMDTYVPFFIGTYNLDTYPTDVFEISSFDLSPNPATINSKVSAKAVVTEKTEILMPDIRYTNEFYAGEV
;
A
#
# COMPACT_ATOMS: atom_id res chain seq x y z
N MET A 1 -15.81 -8.71 15.12
CA MET A 1 -15.17 -8.13 13.92
C MET A 1 -13.67 -8.15 14.15
N LYS A 2 -12.88 -8.82 13.31
CA LYS A 2 -11.41 -8.82 13.45
C LYS A 2 -10.91 -7.46 12.94
N ILE A 3 -10.24 -6.69 13.80
CA ILE A 3 -9.58 -5.44 13.40
C ILE A 3 -8.28 -5.82 12.70
N VAL A 4 -8.04 -5.28 11.51
CA VAL A 4 -6.75 -5.40 10.82
C VAL A 4 -5.98 -4.11 11.05
N THR A 5 -4.79 -4.22 11.64
CA THR A 5 -3.93 -3.08 11.93
C THR A 5 -2.75 -3.08 10.96
N LEU A 6 -2.71 -2.08 10.09
CA LEU A 6 -1.56 -1.80 9.23
C LEU A 6 -0.45 -1.14 10.04
N LYS A 7 0.80 -1.41 9.67
CA LYS A 7 1.99 -0.73 10.19
C LYS A 7 2.76 -0.09 9.04
N ASN A 8 3.03 1.20 9.14
CA ASN A 8 3.96 1.90 8.28
C ASN A 8 5.38 1.62 8.82
N LEU A 9 6.16 0.90 8.03
CA LEU A 9 7.50 0.46 8.39
C LEU A 9 8.56 1.54 8.18
N ILE A 10 8.24 2.64 7.49
CA ILE A 10 9.14 3.78 7.34
C ILE A 10 9.35 4.42 8.71
N PRO A 11 10.60 4.53 9.22
CA PRO A 11 10.86 5.05 10.56
C PRO A 11 10.43 6.51 10.76
N ASP A 12 10.64 7.35 9.74
CA ASP A 12 10.17 8.74 9.72
C ASP A 12 9.44 9.03 8.40
N PRO A 13 8.13 8.77 8.35
CA PRO A 13 7.32 8.99 7.15
C PRO A 13 6.90 10.46 6.97
N THR A 14 7.34 11.38 7.84
CA THR A 14 7.11 12.82 7.69
C THR A 14 8.20 13.52 6.88
N MET A 15 9.24 12.77 6.49
CA MET A 15 10.43 13.30 5.80
C MET A 15 11.20 14.39 6.58
N ALA A 16 10.89 14.62 7.85
CA ALA A 16 11.51 15.63 8.70
C ALA A 16 12.97 15.27 9.08
N THR A 17 13.18 14.01 9.42
CA THR A 17 14.45 13.42 9.85
C THR A 17 14.57 12.00 9.30
N GLY A 18 15.67 11.30 9.57
CA GLY A 18 15.77 9.87 9.22
C GLY A 18 15.97 9.58 7.72
N TRP A 19 16.29 10.59 6.90
CA TRP A 19 16.62 10.47 5.48
C TRP A 19 18.02 11.04 5.20
N ASN A 20 18.72 10.52 4.18
CA ASN A 20 20.04 11.00 3.76
C ASN A 20 19.99 12.29 2.90
N ARG A 21 18.92 13.07 3.07
CA ARG A 21 18.65 14.33 2.40
C ARG A 21 18.12 15.32 3.42
N THR A 22 18.38 16.59 3.16
CA THR A 22 17.88 17.68 4.00
C THR A 22 16.37 17.83 3.78
N ALA A 23 15.62 17.87 4.87
CA ALA A 23 14.20 18.22 4.85
C ALA A 23 14.03 19.69 4.47
N ILE A 24 13.00 19.99 3.69
CA ILE A 24 12.68 21.34 3.22
C ILE A 24 11.19 21.65 3.41
N THR A 25 10.84 22.93 3.30
CA THR A 25 9.46 23.43 3.49
C THR A 25 8.89 24.14 2.25
N GLU A 26 9.62 24.15 1.12
CA GLU A 26 9.17 24.80 -0.13
C GLU A 26 7.87 24.18 -0.66
N ARG A 27 7.77 22.86 -0.51
CA ARG A 27 6.62 22.03 -0.83
C ARG A 27 6.49 20.97 0.26
N SER A 28 5.27 20.70 0.70
CA SER A 28 4.94 19.58 1.58
C SER A 28 3.53 19.09 1.25
N TYR A 29 3.29 17.81 1.49
CA TYR A 29 1.97 17.18 1.41
C TYR A 29 1.44 16.96 2.82
N GLU A 30 2.18 16.24 3.66
CA GLU A 30 1.80 15.89 5.03
C GLU A 30 2.91 16.32 6.01
N GLY A 31 2.55 16.76 7.22
CA GLY A 31 3.55 17.09 8.26
C GLY A 31 4.43 18.33 8.02
N GLY A 32 4.28 19.03 6.89
CA GLY A 32 4.90 20.34 6.64
C GLY A 32 6.33 20.31 6.10
N GLN A 33 6.89 19.13 5.83
CA GLN A 33 8.23 18.98 5.27
C GLN A 33 8.23 17.97 4.12
N SER A 34 9.21 18.05 3.23
CA SER A 34 9.47 17.06 2.20
C SER A 34 10.96 16.94 1.91
N VAL A 35 11.34 16.02 1.03
CA VAL A 35 12.68 15.93 0.48
C VAL A 35 12.68 16.37 -0.98
N LYS A 36 13.63 17.24 -1.35
CA LYS A 36 13.86 17.71 -2.72
C LYS A 36 14.98 16.92 -3.40
N LEU A 37 14.74 16.47 -4.62
CA LEU A 37 15.71 15.81 -5.48
C LEU A 37 15.85 16.61 -6.78
N GLU A 38 17.08 17.04 -7.08
CA GLU A 38 17.39 17.89 -8.22
C GLU A 38 18.17 17.09 -9.28
N GLY A 39 17.44 16.62 -10.29
CA GLY A 39 18.00 15.95 -11.45
C GLY A 39 18.86 16.90 -12.27
N THR A 40 19.93 16.37 -12.86
CA THR A 40 20.88 17.13 -13.70
C THR A 40 21.08 16.43 -15.05
N ALA A 41 21.67 17.13 -16.01
CA ALA A 41 22.08 16.49 -17.28
C ALA A 41 23.31 15.58 -17.14
N SER A 42 23.94 15.52 -15.97
CA SER A 42 25.16 14.74 -15.73
C SER A 42 24.91 13.41 -15.01
N THR A 43 23.75 13.27 -14.35
CA THR A 43 23.35 12.06 -13.64
C THR A 43 22.03 11.55 -14.17
N ARG A 44 21.91 10.22 -14.25
CA ARG A 44 20.68 9.56 -14.71
C ARG A 44 19.62 9.47 -13.61
N GLU A 45 20.06 9.53 -12.37
CA GLU A 45 19.26 9.29 -11.19
C GLU A 45 19.72 10.20 -10.04
N VAL A 46 18.76 10.64 -9.24
CA VAL A 46 18.98 11.16 -7.90
C VAL A 46 18.12 10.34 -6.96
N LEU A 47 18.71 9.88 -5.86
CA LEU A 47 18.02 9.06 -4.86
C LEU A 47 17.86 9.79 -3.53
N CYS A 48 16.95 9.33 -2.69
CA CYS A 48 16.99 9.53 -1.25
C CYS A 48 16.72 8.18 -0.55
N GLN A 49 17.28 7.99 0.64
CA GLN A 49 17.09 6.75 1.39
C GLN A 49 17.01 7.02 2.89
N THR A 50 16.36 6.11 3.61
CA THR A 50 16.32 6.15 5.07
C THR A 50 17.72 5.98 5.65
N THR A 51 18.05 6.69 6.72
CA THR A 51 19.29 6.49 7.48
C THR A 51 19.18 5.31 8.45
N GLY A 52 17.96 5.01 8.89
CA GLY A 52 17.63 3.78 9.61
C GLY A 52 17.35 2.61 8.67
N THR A 53 17.25 1.41 9.25
CA THR A 53 16.97 0.16 8.55
C THR A 53 15.62 -0.42 8.94
N ILE A 54 14.98 -1.13 8.01
CA ILE A 54 13.66 -1.74 8.15
C ILE A 54 13.82 -3.27 8.07
N PRO A 55 13.29 -4.06 9.01
CA PRO A 55 13.32 -5.51 8.95
C PRO A 55 12.38 -6.04 7.87
N LEU A 56 12.88 -6.95 7.05
CA LEU A 56 12.23 -7.41 5.82
C LEU A 56 12.42 -8.91 5.63
N GLU A 57 11.38 -9.55 5.11
CA GLU A 57 11.27 -10.99 4.96
C GLU A 57 11.04 -11.35 3.48
N PRO A 58 11.94 -12.12 2.84
CA PRO A 58 11.85 -12.43 1.40
C PRO A 58 10.65 -13.27 0.99
N SER A 59 9.99 -13.92 1.94
CA SER A 59 8.75 -14.65 1.66
C SER A 59 7.50 -13.75 1.64
N HIS A 60 7.59 -12.49 2.07
CA HIS A 60 6.46 -11.58 2.19
C HIS A 60 6.24 -10.68 0.96
N ILE A 61 4.98 -10.25 0.77
CA ILE A 61 4.53 -9.23 -0.17
C ILE A 61 4.43 -7.89 0.55
N TYR A 62 4.91 -6.83 -0.09
CA TYR A 62 4.90 -5.48 0.47
C TYR A 62 4.22 -4.50 -0.47
N TYR A 63 3.52 -3.53 0.13
CA TYR A 63 3.01 -2.34 -0.54
C TYR A 63 3.92 -1.15 -0.21
N VAL A 64 4.26 -0.39 -1.25
CA VAL A 64 5.06 0.83 -1.13
C VAL A 64 4.36 1.97 -1.80
N ARG A 65 4.52 3.17 -1.24
CA ARG A 65 4.09 4.39 -1.92
C ARG A 65 4.88 5.61 -1.47
N VAL A 66 4.79 6.66 -2.28
CA VAL A 66 5.20 8.02 -1.94
C VAL A 66 4.35 9.01 -2.74
N TYR A 67 4.10 10.19 -2.18
CA TYR A 67 3.59 11.31 -2.96
C TYR A 67 4.75 12.07 -3.57
N GLY A 68 4.64 12.42 -4.85
CA GLY A 68 5.62 13.29 -5.48
C GLY A 68 5.01 14.47 -6.25
N TYR A 69 5.73 15.57 -6.21
CA TYR A 69 5.36 16.84 -6.81
C TYR A 69 6.47 17.34 -7.73
N GLN A 70 6.08 17.91 -8.87
CA GLN A 70 6.97 18.63 -9.78
C GLN A 70 6.28 19.91 -10.26
N GLU A 71 7.03 21.01 -10.34
CA GLU A 71 6.53 22.29 -10.86
C GLU A 71 6.36 22.26 -12.38
N THR A 72 7.24 21.52 -13.06
CA THR A 72 7.23 21.34 -14.51
C THR A 72 7.31 19.85 -14.80
N LYS A 73 6.47 19.38 -15.72
CA LYS A 73 6.43 17.97 -16.07
C LYS A 73 7.67 17.60 -16.86
N THR A 74 8.37 16.57 -16.41
CA THR A 74 9.52 15.99 -17.11
C THR A 74 9.20 14.55 -17.55
N SER A 75 9.90 14.03 -18.58
CA SER A 75 9.77 12.62 -19.01
C SER A 75 10.58 11.67 -18.13
N CYS A 76 10.44 11.84 -16.83
CA CYS A 76 11.18 11.13 -15.79
C CYS A 76 10.30 10.07 -15.13
N THR A 77 10.89 9.25 -14.28
CA THR A 77 10.18 8.18 -13.57
C THR A 77 10.51 8.16 -12.08
N VAL A 78 9.66 7.52 -11.30
CA VAL A 78 9.85 7.24 -9.87
C VAL A 78 10.15 5.76 -9.68
N GLY A 79 11.08 5.47 -8.75
CA GLY A 79 11.48 4.12 -8.38
C GLY A 79 11.48 3.89 -6.87
N PHE A 80 11.24 2.64 -6.49
CA PHE A 80 11.28 2.15 -5.12
C PHE A 80 12.26 0.98 -5.02
N TYR A 81 13.23 1.11 -4.12
CA TYR A 81 14.31 0.15 -3.96
C TYR A 81 14.44 -0.32 -2.52
N TRP A 82 14.60 -1.63 -2.39
CA TRP A 82 15.10 -2.31 -1.19
C TRP A 82 15.76 -3.63 -1.64
N PRO A 83 16.88 -4.07 -1.03
CA PRO A 83 17.64 -3.44 0.05
C PRO A 83 18.44 -2.18 -0.19
N ILE A 84 18.83 -1.88 -1.43
CA ILE A 84 19.62 -0.71 -1.84
C ILE A 84 19.91 -0.82 -3.35
N ALA A 85 20.02 -2.06 -3.86
CA ALA A 85 20.28 -2.37 -5.27
C ALA A 85 19.29 -3.42 -5.81
N GLU A 86 19.26 -3.51 -7.14
CA GLU A 86 18.40 -4.37 -7.96
C GLU A 86 18.19 -5.79 -7.39
N PRO A 87 17.03 -6.41 -7.68
CA PRO A 87 15.87 -5.83 -8.39
C PRO A 87 15.05 -4.84 -7.52
N TYR A 88 14.51 -3.81 -8.17
CA TYR A 88 13.58 -2.84 -7.58
C TYR A 88 12.29 -3.51 -7.06
N ILE A 89 11.61 -2.86 -6.11
CA ILE A 89 10.21 -3.20 -5.78
C ILE A 89 9.34 -2.80 -6.96
N ARG A 90 9.49 -1.55 -7.39
CA ARG A 90 8.83 -1.02 -8.58
C ARG A 90 9.67 0.11 -9.13
N GLU A 91 9.94 0.05 -10.43
CA GLU A 91 10.65 1.09 -11.16
C GLU A 91 9.84 1.52 -12.39
N GLY A 92 10.22 2.65 -12.96
CA GLY A 92 9.73 3.11 -14.26
C GLY A 92 8.32 3.70 -14.16
N ILE A 93 7.88 4.09 -12.95
CA ILE A 93 6.58 4.69 -12.75
C ILE A 93 6.61 6.08 -13.40
N PRO A 94 5.83 6.35 -14.46
CA PRO A 94 5.86 7.65 -15.13
C PRO A 94 5.42 8.74 -14.16
N THR A 95 6.11 9.88 -14.18
CA THR A 95 5.69 11.02 -13.36
C THR A 95 4.31 11.55 -13.79
N GLY A 96 3.50 11.92 -12.81
CA GLY A 96 2.17 12.49 -13.02
C GLY A 96 2.22 13.95 -13.49
N PRO A 97 1.06 14.59 -13.73
CA PRO A 97 1.01 16.00 -14.09
C PRO A 97 1.70 16.92 -13.08
N ALA A 98 2.28 18.00 -13.58
CA ALA A 98 2.92 19.03 -12.77
C ALA A 98 1.90 19.90 -12.02
N GLY A 99 2.36 20.62 -11.01
CA GLY A 99 1.55 21.55 -10.21
C GLY A 99 0.65 20.86 -9.17
N ARG A 100 0.78 19.54 -8.99
CA ARG A 100 0.02 18.77 -7.99
C ARG A 100 0.80 17.59 -7.45
N TRP A 101 0.42 17.14 -6.26
CA TRP A 101 0.91 15.89 -5.68
C TRP A 101 0.29 14.71 -6.41
N ASN A 102 1.13 13.75 -6.79
CA ASN A 102 0.72 12.51 -7.44
C ASN A 102 1.17 11.34 -6.58
N LEU A 103 0.29 10.36 -6.38
CA LEU A 103 0.64 9.13 -5.68
C LEU A 103 1.38 8.19 -6.63
N TYR A 104 2.55 7.72 -6.22
CA TYR A 104 3.28 6.65 -6.87
C TYR A 104 3.30 5.46 -5.92
N SER A 105 3.03 4.26 -6.42
CA SER A 105 2.95 3.06 -5.58
C SER A 105 3.31 1.79 -6.32
N GLY A 106 3.52 0.71 -5.57
CA GLY A 106 3.78 -0.62 -6.09
C GLY A 106 3.52 -1.70 -5.06
N ILE A 107 3.24 -2.91 -5.54
CA ILE A 107 3.24 -4.15 -4.75
C ILE A 107 4.24 -5.12 -5.34
N ASN A 108 5.03 -5.78 -4.50
CA ASN A 108 5.96 -6.82 -4.95
C ASN A 108 6.29 -7.85 -3.85
N ASN A 109 6.64 -9.07 -4.28
CA ASN A 109 7.27 -10.13 -3.48
C ASN A 109 8.69 -10.43 -4.00
N ARG A 110 9.67 -9.65 -3.55
CA ARG A 110 11.06 -9.94 -3.88
C ARG A 110 11.53 -11.16 -3.09
N LYS A 111 11.94 -12.23 -3.75
CA LYS A 111 12.53 -13.42 -3.09
C LYS A 111 14.06 -13.44 -3.10
N SER A 112 14.68 -12.58 -3.91
CA SER A 112 16.13 -12.51 -4.15
C SER A 112 16.85 -11.57 -3.18
N PHE A 113 16.62 -11.76 -1.88
CA PHE A 113 17.41 -11.19 -0.79
C PHE A 113 17.25 -12.07 0.47
N THR A 114 18.10 -11.91 1.48
CA THR A 114 18.00 -12.65 2.74
C THR A 114 17.15 -11.90 3.74
N ALA A 115 16.44 -12.59 4.64
CA ALA A 115 15.78 -11.91 5.76
C ALA A 115 16.78 -11.04 6.53
N GLY A 116 16.42 -9.78 6.81
CA GLY A 116 17.36 -8.82 7.39
C GLY A 116 16.83 -7.40 7.45
N SER A 117 17.66 -6.47 7.94
CA SER A 117 17.31 -5.06 8.04
C SER A 117 18.03 -4.23 6.99
N TYR A 118 17.27 -3.44 6.24
CA TYR A 118 17.78 -2.70 5.09
C TYR A 118 17.19 -1.28 5.02
N PRO A 119 17.93 -0.29 4.52
CA PRO A 119 17.34 1.02 4.28
C PRO A 119 16.38 0.96 3.09
N PHE A 120 15.41 1.86 3.09
CA PHE A 120 14.46 2.04 2.01
C PHE A 120 14.87 3.22 1.15
N ARG A 121 14.83 3.05 -0.18
CA ARG A 121 15.31 4.03 -1.15
C ARG A 121 14.19 4.43 -2.12
N LEU A 122 14.12 5.72 -2.39
CA LEU A 122 13.26 6.36 -3.37
C LEU A 122 14.12 7.01 -4.44
N ASP A 123 13.76 6.80 -5.70
CA ASP A 123 14.51 7.33 -6.83
C ASP A 123 13.67 8.29 -7.67
N PHE A 124 14.32 9.40 -8.02
CA PHE A 124 13.94 10.24 -9.14
C PHE A 124 14.87 9.92 -10.31
N ASN A 125 14.38 9.07 -11.20
CA ASN A 125 15.06 8.67 -12.43
C ASN A 125 14.87 9.76 -13.48
N ASN A 126 15.76 10.76 -13.43
CA ASN A 126 15.69 11.95 -14.26
C ASN A 126 16.20 11.73 -15.70
N ASN A 127 16.88 10.60 -15.97
CA ASN A 127 17.33 10.20 -17.30
C ASN A 127 18.14 11.30 -18.04
N TYR A 128 19.04 11.97 -17.33
CA TYR A 128 19.83 13.11 -17.84
C TYR A 128 19.00 14.34 -18.23
N ASN A 129 17.76 14.44 -17.77
CA ASN A 129 16.97 15.65 -17.87
C ASN A 129 17.10 16.44 -16.57
N PRO A 130 17.39 17.75 -16.64
CA PRO A 130 17.24 18.63 -15.49
C PRO A 130 15.78 18.62 -15.01
N GLY A 131 15.57 18.61 -13.70
CA GLY A 131 14.23 18.59 -13.14
C GLY A 131 14.24 18.51 -11.62
N VAL A 132 13.12 18.85 -11.00
CA VAL A 132 12.96 18.80 -9.54
C VAL A 132 11.80 17.90 -9.20
N MET A 133 12.04 16.98 -8.26
CA MET A 133 11.02 16.15 -7.63
C MET A 133 11.02 16.40 -6.13
N TYR A 134 9.85 16.66 -5.57
CA TYR A 134 9.63 16.66 -4.13
C TYR A 134 8.98 15.35 -3.74
N PHE A 135 9.49 14.65 -2.74
CA PHE A 135 8.89 13.44 -2.19
C PHE A 135 8.44 13.64 -0.75
N ASP A 136 7.25 13.13 -0.45
CA ASP A 136 6.65 13.21 0.88
C ASP A 136 5.69 12.03 1.15
N ALA A 137 5.35 11.84 2.43
CA ALA A 137 4.41 10.85 2.93
C ALA A 137 4.68 9.39 2.46
N PRO A 138 5.93 8.90 2.50
CA PRO A 138 6.24 7.55 2.10
C PRO A 138 5.62 6.53 3.07
N MET A 139 5.16 5.41 2.51
CA MET A 139 4.76 4.26 3.32
C MET A 139 5.33 2.97 2.74
N LEU A 140 5.65 2.05 3.65
CA LEU A 140 6.02 0.68 3.36
C LEU A 140 5.23 -0.21 4.32
N ILE A 141 4.43 -1.12 3.79
CA ILE A 141 3.56 -1.99 4.59
C ILE A 141 3.83 -3.45 4.20
N ASP A 142 4.05 -4.29 5.20
CA ASP A 142 4.11 -5.74 5.06
C ASP A 142 2.69 -6.32 4.95
N LEU A 143 2.26 -6.63 3.73
CA LEU A 143 0.91 -7.11 3.49
C LEU A 143 0.75 -8.56 3.97
N THR A 144 1.76 -9.41 3.74
CA THR A 144 1.70 -10.81 4.17
C THR A 144 1.61 -10.94 5.68
N SER A 145 2.40 -10.16 6.44
CA SER A 145 2.30 -10.14 7.90
C SER A 145 0.96 -9.59 8.40
N THR A 146 0.33 -8.69 7.66
CA THR A 146 -0.90 -8.01 8.10
C THR A 146 -2.15 -8.83 7.78
N PHE A 147 -2.25 -9.35 6.56
CA PHE A 147 -3.44 -10.03 6.03
C PHE A 147 -3.30 -11.56 6.04
N GLY A 148 -2.08 -12.08 6.04
CA GLY A 148 -1.76 -13.48 5.84
C GLY A 148 -1.43 -13.79 4.38
N ALA A 149 -0.58 -14.80 4.17
CA ALA A 149 -0.16 -15.24 2.84
C ALA A 149 -1.36 -15.64 1.97
N GLY A 150 -1.45 -15.07 0.77
CA GLY A 150 -2.53 -15.30 -0.19
C GLY A 150 -3.76 -14.41 0.02
N LYS A 151 -3.74 -13.51 1.02
CA LYS A 151 -4.85 -12.61 1.37
C LYS A 151 -4.48 -11.12 1.20
N GLU A 152 -3.33 -10.85 0.59
CA GLU A 152 -2.82 -9.49 0.43
C GLU A 152 -3.69 -8.67 -0.55
N PRO A 153 -4.15 -7.46 -0.18
CA PRO A 153 -4.94 -6.62 -1.07
C PRO A 153 -4.17 -6.20 -2.33
N ALA A 154 -4.90 -5.99 -3.42
CA ALA A 154 -4.33 -5.47 -4.67
C ALA A 154 -3.90 -4.00 -4.54
N GLN A 155 -2.98 -3.56 -5.40
CA GLN A 155 -2.42 -2.21 -5.39
C GLN A 155 -3.51 -1.13 -5.48
N ILE A 156 -4.49 -1.31 -6.37
CA ILE A 156 -5.58 -0.35 -6.54
C ILE A 156 -6.44 -0.19 -5.28
N TRP A 157 -6.63 -1.27 -4.51
CA TRP A 157 -7.37 -1.23 -3.24
C TRP A 157 -6.55 -0.45 -2.20
N MET A 158 -5.25 -0.75 -2.09
CA MET A 158 -4.35 -0.04 -1.18
C MET A 158 -4.31 1.47 -1.50
N ASP A 159 -4.19 1.84 -2.77
CA ASP A 159 -4.16 3.23 -3.21
C ASP A 159 -5.48 3.98 -2.95
N THR A 160 -6.61 3.26 -2.98
CA THR A 160 -7.95 3.85 -2.82
C THR A 160 -8.35 4.01 -1.36
N TYR A 161 -8.08 3.01 -0.53
CA TYR A 161 -8.70 2.90 0.80
C TYR A 161 -7.74 3.12 1.97
N VAL A 162 -6.43 3.11 1.74
CA VAL A 162 -5.46 3.30 2.83
C VAL A 162 -4.98 4.76 2.83
N PRO A 163 -5.38 5.60 3.79
CA PRO A 163 -4.90 6.99 3.87
C PRO A 163 -3.44 7.02 4.34
N PHE A 164 -2.80 8.19 4.33
CA PHE A 164 -1.49 8.33 4.95
C PHE A 164 -1.59 8.18 6.47
N PHE A 165 -0.59 7.54 7.07
CA PHE A 165 -0.49 7.41 8.52
C PHE A 165 0.95 7.22 8.99
N ILE A 166 1.17 7.62 10.24
CA ILE A 166 2.42 7.43 10.99
C ILE A 166 2.22 6.27 11.96
N GLY A 167 3.17 5.35 12.02
CA GLY A 167 3.11 4.21 12.93
C GLY A 167 2.08 3.17 12.47
N THR A 168 0.86 3.20 13.00
CA THR A 168 -0.16 2.18 12.75
C THR A 168 -1.52 2.78 12.37
N TYR A 169 -2.28 2.05 11.56
CA TYR A 169 -3.64 2.41 11.16
C TYR A 169 -4.57 1.21 11.23
N ASN A 170 -5.73 1.37 11.88
CA ASN A 170 -6.74 0.33 11.92
C ASN A 170 -7.64 0.46 10.70
N LEU A 171 -7.79 -0.63 9.95
CA LEU A 171 -8.72 -0.71 8.84
C LEU A 171 -10.13 -0.94 9.35
N ASP A 172 -11.01 -0.01 9.03
CA ASP A 172 -12.45 -0.15 9.23
C ASP A 172 -13.06 -1.13 8.20
N THR A 173 -12.39 -1.31 7.05
CA THR A 173 -12.78 -2.22 5.96
C THR A 173 -11.58 -2.92 5.37
N TYR A 174 -11.72 -4.20 5.01
CA TYR A 174 -10.69 -4.91 4.26
C TYR A 174 -11.28 -6.06 3.43
N PRO A 175 -10.62 -6.47 2.34
CA PRO A 175 -10.99 -7.67 1.61
C PRO A 175 -10.83 -8.88 2.53
N THR A 176 -11.88 -9.68 2.65
CA THR A 176 -11.80 -10.99 3.32
C THR A 176 -12.41 -12.04 2.42
N ASP A 177 -11.91 -13.26 2.57
CA ASP A 177 -12.60 -14.42 2.02
C ASP A 177 -13.88 -14.64 2.82
N VAL A 178 -15.00 -14.65 2.11
CA VAL A 178 -16.31 -15.05 2.59
C VAL A 178 -16.63 -16.39 1.95
N PHE A 179 -16.99 -17.37 2.78
CA PHE A 179 -17.43 -18.67 2.31
C PHE A 179 -18.95 -18.65 2.15
N GLU A 180 -19.43 -18.86 0.93
CA GLU A 180 -20.85 -19.01 0.65
C GLU A 180 -21.14 -20.48 0.34
N ILE A 181 -22.20 -21.02 0.93
CA ILE A 181 -22.73 -22.32 0.50
C ILE A 181 -23.52 -22.07 -0.79
N SER A 182 -22.92 -22.35 -1.93
CA SER A 182 -23.54 -22.13 -3.25
C SER A 182 -24.60 -23.17 -3.57
N SER A 183 -24.54 -24.35 -2.94
CA SER A 183 -25.61 -25.34 -2.97
C SER A 183 -25.50 -26.34 -1.82
N PHE A 184 -26.64 -26.90 -1.42
CA PHE A 184 -26.74 -27.94 -0.40
C PHE A 184 -27.73 -29.01 -0.87
N ASP A 185 -27.33 -30.27 -0.78
CA ASP A 185 -28.15 -31.41 -1.19
C ASP A 185 -28.12 -32.51 -0.12
N LEU A 186 -29.26 -33.19 0.03
CA LEU A 186 -29.47 -34.34 0.90
C LEU A 186 -29.86 -35.54 0.04
N SER A 187 -29.09 -36.62 0.12
CA SER A 187 -29.36 -37.84 -0.65
C SER A 187 -29.35 -39.11 0.22
N PRO A 188 -30.41 -39.93 0.20
CA PRO A 188 -31.71 -39.65 -0.42
C PRO A 188 -32.48 -38.56 0.35
N ASN A 189 -33.49 -37.95 -0.28
CA ASN A 189 -34.42 -37.04 0.42
C ASN A 189 -35.11 -37.82 1.56
N PRO A 190 -34.96 -37.43 2.83
CA PRO A 190 -35.43 -38.22 3.96
C PRO A 190 -36.95 -38.39 3.93
N ALA A 191 -37.40 -39.61 3.61
CA ALA A 191 -38.82 -39.95 3.53
C ALA A 191 -39.36 -40.61 4.80
N THR A 192 -38.50 -41.07 5.72
CA THR A 192 -38.89 -41.73 6.97
C THR A 192 -38.06 -41.27 8.17
N ILE A 193 -38.60 -41.39 9.37
CA ILE A 193 -37.84 -41.16 10.61
C ILE A 193 -36.73 -42.22 10.70
N ASN A 194 -35.51 -41.78 11.07
CA ASN A 194 -34.29 -42.59 11.19
C ASN A 194 -33.67 -43.13 9.88
N SER A 195 -34.05 -42.61 8.69
CA SER A 195 -33.31 -42.96 7.47
C SER A 195 -31.90 -42.36 7.48
N LYS A 196 -30.91 -43.13 7.02
CA LYS A 196 -29.56 -42.61 6.76
C LYS A 196 -29.60 -41.68 5.54
N VAL A 197 -29.14 -40.45 5.71
CA VAL A 197 -28.96 -39.48 4.61
C VAL A 197 -27.51 -39.03 4.54
N SER A 198 -27.08 -38.66 3.33
CA SER A 198 -25.79 -38.02 3.09
C SER A 198 -26.02 -36.56 2.78
N ALA A 199 -25.27 -35.67 3.44
CA ALA A 199 -25.29 -34.24 3.16
C ALA A 199 -24.09 -33.86 2.30
N LYS A 200 -24.33 -33.08 1.24
CA LYS A 200 -23.28 -32.51 0.39
C LYS A 200 -23.51 -31.01 0.28
N ALA A 201 -22.53 -30.23 0.69
CA ALA A 201 -22.49 -28.78 0.46
C ALA A 201 -21.43 -28.46 -0.59
N VAL A 202 -21.71 -27.52 -1.48
CA VAL A 202 -20.69 -26.85 -2.29
C VAL A 202 -20.40 -25.52 -1.62
N VAL A 203 -19.15 -25.32 -1.20
CA VAL A 203 -18.69 -24.07 -0.60
C VAL A 203 -17.88 -23.33 -1.66
N THR A 204 -18.31 -22.11 -1.96
CA THR A 204 -17.58 -21.19 -2.85
C THR A 204 -16.87 -20.15 -1.99
N GLU A 205 -15.58 -19.99 -2.20
CA GLU A 205 -14.81 -18.89 -1.63
C GLU A 205 -14.99 -17.65 -2.51
N LYS A 206 -15.43 -16.55 -1.91
CA LYS A 206 -15.55 -15.24 -2.56
C LYS A 206 -14.69 -14.24 -1.80
N THR A 207 -13.89 -13.46 -2.52
CA THR A 207 -13.26 -12.28 -1.93
C THR A 207 -14.31 -11.16 -1.92
N GLU A 208 -14.81 -10.79 -0.74
CA GLU A 208 -15.69 -9.64 -0.59
C GLU A 208 -14.94 -8.49 0.08
N ILE A 209 -15.19 -7.27 -0.39
CA ILE A 209 -14.82 -6.06 0.36
C ILE A 209 -15.86 -5.93 1.46
N LEU A 210 -15.49 -6.21 2.71
CA LEU A 210 -16.35 -5.86 3.84
C LEU A 210 -16.41 -4.33 3.91
N MET A 211 -17.46 -3.73 3.35
CA MET A 211 -17.81 -2.35 3.68
C MET A 211 -18.20 -2.29 5.16
N PRO A 212 -17.98 -1.15 5.85
CA PRO A 212 -18.48 -1.03 7.20
C PRO A 212 -20.01 -1.12 7.09
N ASP A 213 -20.63 -1.86 7.99
CA ASP A 213 -22.07 -1.76 8.21
C ASP A 213 -22.30 -0.34 8.78
N ILE A 214 -22.39 0.67 7.90
CA ILE A 214 -22.71 2.06 8.30
C ILE A 214 -24.17 2.02 8.73
N ARG A 215 -24.39 1.59 9.97
CA ARG A 215 -25.66 1.80 10.66
C ARG A 215 -25.70 3.28 10.98
N TYR A 216 -26.39 4.04 10.14
CA TYR A 216 -26.94 5.32 10.58
C TYR A 216 -27.90 5.04 11.74
N THR A 217 -27.39 5.08 12.96
CA THR A 217 -28.21 5.10 14.18
C THR A 217 -28.54 6.55 14.50
N ASN A 218 -29.30 7.19 13.63
CA ASN A 218 -30.03 8.42 13.96
C ASN A 218 -31.47 8.24 13.52
N GLU A 219 -32.40 8.68 14.36
CA GLU A 219 -33.79 8.86 13.99
C GLU A 219 -33.86 9.94 12.91
N PHE A 220 -34.36 9.60 11.73
CA PHE A 220 -34.77 10.60 10.75
C PHE A 220 -36.24 10.91 10.99
N TYR A 221 -36.54 12.15 11.35
CA TYR A 221 -37.93 12.64 11.33
C TYR A 221 -38.29 12.98 9.89
N ALA A 222 -39.37 12.37 9.38
CA ALA A 222 -39.95 12.76 8.10
C ALA A 222 -40.82 14.01 8.31
N GLY A 223 -40.46 15.10 7.62
CA GLY A 223 -41.32 16.27 7.46
C GLY A 223 -41.05 17.44 8.40
N GLU A 224 -39.96 18.18 8.16
CA GLU A 224 -39.93 19.61 8.46
C GLU A 224 -39.96 20.39 7.15
N VAL A 225 -40.88 21.36 7.11
CA VAL A 225 -41.13 22.35 6.05
C VAL A 225 -40.29 23.58 6.34
#